data_AF-A0A800JPQ7-F1
#
_entry.id   AF-A0A800JPQ7-F1
#
_cell.length_a   1.000
_cell.length_b   1.000
_cell.length_c   1.000
_cell.angle_alpha   90.00
_cell.angle_beta   90.00
_cell.angle_gamma   90.00
#
_symmetry.space_group_name_H-M   'P 1'
#
loop_
_entity.id
_entity.type
_entity.pdbx_description
1 polymer ?
#
loop_
_entity_poly.entity_id
_entity_poly.type
_entity_poly.pdbx_seq_one_letter_code
_entity_poly.pdbx_strand_id
1 'polypeptide(L)' 'MGIKEFSKEEKQDILHLAVCKLLTPYGYFKFEKVDEDGWPHWIELKAIKNLSGKQQDLLIKEAIIAYFS' A
#
# COMPACT_ATOMS: atom_id res chain seq x y z
N MET A 1 19.96 -16.46 5.20
CA MET A 1 18.99 -15.34 5.22
C MET A 1 18.15 -15.53 6.47
N GLY A 2 18.35 -14.66 7.47
CA GLY A 2 17.73 -14.78 8.79
C GLY A 2 16.32 -14.22 8.82
N ILE A 3 15.49 -14.72 9.74
CA ILE A 3 14.18 -14.17 10.05
C ILE A 3 14.42 -12.77 10.60
N LYS A 4 14.05 -11.74 9.83
CA LYS A 4 14.09 -10.37 10.30
C LYS A 4 12.82 -10.14 11.12
N GLU A 5 12.96 -10.08 12.44
CA GLU A 5 11.85 -9.72 13.31
C GLU A 5 11.59 -8.22 13.19
N PHE A 6 10.47 -7.88 12.55
CA PHE A 6 10.02 -6.50 12.47
C PHE A 6 9.24 -6.13 13.73
N SER A 7 9.47 -4.91 14.22
CA SER A 7 8.68 -4.32 15.29
C SER A 7 7.22 -4.15 14.87
N LYS A 8 6.31 -3.98 15.84
CA LYS A 8 4.88 -3.77 15.54
C LYS A 8 4.67 -2.56 14.61
N GLU A 9 5.39 -1.47 14.87
CA GLU A 9 5.35 -0.24 14.06
C GLU A 9 5.86 -0.49 12.64
N GLU A 10 7.03 -1.11 12.49
CA GLU A 10 7.58 -1.46 11.18
C GLU A 10 6.61 -2.32 10.34
N LYS A 11 5.88 -3.26 10.97
CA LYS A 11 4.86 -4.04 10.27
C LYS A 11 3.72 -3.17 9.76
N GLN A 12 3.32 -2.14 10.51
CA GLN A 12 2.29 -1.19 10.09
C GLN A 12 2.79 -0.32 8.94
N ASP A 13 4.04 0.14 8.97
CA ASP A 13 4.64 0.92 7.88
C ASP A 13 4.73 0.10 6.59
N ILE A 14 5.21 -1.15 6.69
CA ILE A 14 5.28 -2.08 5.57
C ILE A 14 3.88 -2.34 4.98
N LEU A 15 2.87 -2.50 5.83
CA LEU A 15 1.50 -2.71 5.38
C LEU A 15 0.96 -1.49 4.61
N HIS A 16 1.22 -0.27 5.08
CA HIS A 16 0.83 0.94 4.35
C HIS A 16 1.48 1.02 2.97
N LEU A 17 2.79 0.73 2.89
CA LEU A 17 3.51 0.73 1.61
C LEU A 17 2.97 -0.33 0.66
N ALA A 18 2.64 -1.51 1.18
CA ALA A 18 2.02 -2.57 0.39
C ALA A 18 0.68 -2.11 -0.19
N VAL A 19 -0.17 -1.44 0.61
CA VAL A 19 -1.46 -0.92 0.15
C VAL A 19 -1.27 0.18 -0.91
N CYS A 20 -0.36 1.13 -0.70
CA CYS A 20 -0.04 2.18 -1.68
C CYS A 20 0.38 1.58 -3.03
N LYS A 21 1.24 0.56 -2.98
CA LYS A 21 1.69 -0.16 -4.18
C LYS A 21 0.54 -0.91 -4.86
N LEU A 22 -0.26 -1.66 -4.11
CA LEU A 22 -1.39 -2.44 -4.64
C LEU A 22 -2.46 -1.57 -5.30
N LEU A 23 -2.66 -0.35 -4.80
CA LEU A 23 -3.71 0.56 -5.28
C LEU A 23 -3.20 1.58 -6.31
N THR A 24 -1.92 1.52 -6.67
CA THR A 24 -1.34 2.27 -7.80
C THR A 24 -2.04 1.95 -9.14
N PRO A 25 -2.22 0.69 -9.56
CA PRO A 25 -2.92 0.37 -10.82
C PRO A 25 -4.40 0.80 -10.84
N TYR A 26 -5.02 0.98 -9.67
CA TYR A 26 -6.39 1.47 -9.53
C TYR A 26 -6.49 3.01 -9.58
N GLY A 27 -5.36 3.71 -9.68
CA GLY A 27 -5.30 5.17 -9.78
C GLY A 27 -5.58 5.90 -8.46
N TYR A 28 -5.43 5.23 -7.32
CA TYR A 28 -5.51 5.87 -6.00
C TYR A 28 -4.17 6.48 -5.58
N PHE A 29 -3.08 5.82 -5.94
CA PHE A 29 -1.73 6.27 -5.65
C PHE A 29 -0.89 6.31 -6.92
N LYS A 30 0.14 7.17 -6.93
CA LYS A 30 1.13 7.21 -8.00
C LYS A 30 2.52 7.23 -7.39
N PHE A 31 3.39 6.35 -7.87
CA PHE A 31 4.79 6.35 -7.46
C PHE A 31 5.43 7.71 -7.79
N GLU A 32 6.06 8.33 -6.79
CA GLU A 32 6.71 9.63 -6.93
C GLU A 32 8.22 9.47 -7.06
N LYS A 33 8.86 9.00 -5.99
CA LYS A 33 10.31 8.90 -5.87
C LYS A 33 10.68 7.92 -4.77
N VAL A 34 11.98 7.67 -4.63
CA VAL A 34 12.56 7.00 -3.48
C VAL A 34 13.32 8.06 -2.70
N ASP A 35 13.10 8.13 -1.39
CA ASP A 35 13.77 9.09 -0.52
C ASP A 35 15.18 8.63 -0.14
N GLU A 36 15.95 9.48 0.55
CA GLU A 36 17.38 9.24 0.82
C GLU A 36 17.66 7.97 1.65
N ASP A 37 16.67 7.55 2.45
CA ASP A 37 16.68 6.30 3.22
C ASP A 37 16.33 5.04 2.38
N GLY A 38 16.06 5.20 1.08
CA GLY A 38 15.71 4.08 0.19
C GLY A 38 14.25 3.65 0.26
N TRP A 39 13.38 4.41 0.95
CA TRP A 39 11.95 4.13 1.02
C TRP A 39 11.20 4.70 -0.19
N PRO A 40 10.32 3.91 -0.83
CA PRO A 40 9.50 4.40 -1.93
C PRO A 40 8.35 5.27 -1.40
N HIS A 41 8.12 6.40 -2.07
CA HIS A 41 7.04 7.33 -1.77
C HIS A 41 6.01 7.36 -2.90
N TRP A 42 4.75 7.51 -2.50
CA TRP A 42 3.61 7.62 -3.39
C TRP A 42 2.83 8.90 -3.11
N ILE A 43 2.36 9.54 -4.18
CA ILE A 43 1.38 10.63 -4.12
C ILE A 43 -0.01 10.00 -4.06
N GLU A 44 -0.82 10.41 -3.08
CA GLU A 44 -2.25 10.12 -3.05
C GLU A 44 -2.96 10.95 -4.14
N LEU A 45 -3.50 10.27 -5.15
CA LEU A 45 -4.31 10.90 -6.20
C LEU A 45 -5.80 10.91 -5.82
N LYS A 46 -6.25 9.92 -5.04
CA LYS A 46 -7.64 9.80 -4.58
C LYS A 46 -7.67 9.29 -3.14
N ALA A 47 -8.44 9.96 -2.29
CA ALA A 47 -8.62 9.55 -0.91
C ALA A 47 -9.50 8.29 -0.80
N ILE A 48 -8.91 7.17 -0.39
CA ILE A 48 -9.63 5.92 -0.05
C ILE A 48 -10.60 6.13 1.11
N LYS A 49 -10.29 7.08 2.00
CA LYS A 49 -11.15 7.55 3.10
C LYS A 49 -12.58 7.91 2.63
N ASN A 50 -12.74 8.33 1.37
CA ASN A 50 -14.07 8.69 0.85
C ASN A 50 -14.96 7.47 0.56
N LEU A 51 -14.40 6.27 0.54
CA LEU A 51 -15.14 5.02 0.40
C LEU A 51 -15.68 4.56 1.75
N SER A 52 -16.85 3.92 1.73
CA SER A 52 -17.37 3.23 2.93
C SER A 52 -16.46 2.05 3.31
N GLY A 53 -16.40 1.67 4.59
CA GLY A 53 -15.53 0.57 5.05
C GLY A 53 -15.66 -0.71 4.21
N LYS A 54 -16.89 -1.12 3.88
CA LYS A 54 -17.14 -2.28 2.98
C LYS A 54 -16.52 -2.14 1.58
N GLN A 55 -16.50 -0.93 1.03
CA GLN A 55 -15.89 -0.66 -0.27
C GLN A 55 -14.37 -0.67 -0.19
N GLN A 56 -13.80 -0.19 0.92
CA GLN A 56 -12.35 -0.30 1.18
C GLN A 56 -11.91 -1.76 1.29
N ASP A 57 -12.65 -2.57 2.06
CA ASP A 57 -12.42 -4.01 2.19
C ASP A 57 -12.46 -4.73 0.84
N LEU A 58 -13.47 -4.45 0.02
CA LEU A 58 -13.62 -5.08 -1.30
C LEU A 58 -12.48 -4.67 -2.22
N LEU A 59 -12.17 -3.38 -2.29
CA LEU A 59 -11.09 -2.83 -3.12
C LEU A 59 -9.74 -3.47 -2.78
N ILE A 60 -9.40 -3.57 -1.48
CA ILE A 60 -8.15 -4.17 -1.04
C ILE A 60 -8.10 -5.66 -1.40
N LYS A 61 -9.20 -6.41 -1.18
CA LYS A 61 -9.27 -7.82 -1.55
C LYS A 61 -9.08 -8.05 -3.05
N GLU A 62 -9.76 -7.27 -3.88
CA GLU A 62 -9.60 -7.33 -5.33
C GLU A 62 -8.18 -6.98 -5.77
N ALA A 63 -7.58 -5.93 -5.19
CA ALA A 63 -6.21 -5.54 -5.48
C ALA A 63 -5.18 -6.62 -5.11
N ILE A 64 -5.39 -7.31 -3.99
CA ILE A 64 -4.54 -8.44 -3.59
C ILE A 64 -4.67 -9.57 -4.60
N ILE A 65 -5.90 -9.97 -4.97
CA ILE A 65 -6.13 -11.05 -5.95
C ILE A 65 -5.49 -10.69 -7.29
N ALA A 66 -5.69 -9.46 -7.77
CA ALA A 66 -5.11 -8.98 -9.03
C ALA A 66 -3.57 -8.92 -9.01
N TYR A 67 -2.95 -8.71 -7.85
CA TYR A 67 -1.49 -8.70 -7.71
C TYR A 67 -0.86 -10.09 -7.79
N PHE A 68 -1.57 -11.13 -7.33
CA PHE A 68 -1.09 -12.51 -7.31
C PHE A 68 -1.54 -13.35 -8.51
N SER A 69 -2.46 -12.85 -9.33
CA SER A 69 -2.91 -13.49 -10.57
C SER A 69 -1.95 -13.25 -11.72
#